data_AF-A0A1U8CR56-F1
#
_entry.id   AF-A0A1U8CR56-F1
#
_cell.length_a   1.000
_cell.length_b   1.000
_cell.length_c   1.000
_cell.angle_alpha   90.00
_cell.angle_beta   90.00
_cell.angle_gamma   90.00
#
_symmetry.space_group_name_H-M   'P 1'
#
loop_
_entity.id
_entity.type
_entity.pdbx_description
1 polymer ?
#
loop_
_entity_poly.entity_id
_entity_poly.type
_entity_poly.pdbx_seq_one_letter_code
_entity_poly.pdbx_strand_id
1 'polypeptide(L)' 'MSSHKTFRIKRFLAKKQKQNRPIPQWIRMKTGNKIR' A
#
# COMPACT_ATOMS: atom_id res chain seq x y z
N MET A 1 22.13 0.86 -14.44
CA MET A 1 21.79 -0.59 -14.43
C MET A 1 20.65 -0.81 -13.44
N SER A 2 19.59 -1.52 -13.84
CA SER A 2 18.57 -1.97 -12.88
C SER A 2 19.08 -3.19 -12.11
N SER A 3 18.75 -3.29 -10.83
CA SER A 3 19.12 -4.46 -10.03
C SER A 3 18.40 -5.69 -10.58
N HIS A 4 19.15 -6.76 -10.87
CA HIS A 4 18.57 -8.03 -11.29
C HIS A 4 17.89 -8.71 -10.09
N LYS A 5 16.57 -8.53 -9.98
CA LYS A 5 15.74 -9.07 -8.90
C LYS A 5 14.89 -10.24 -9.40
N THR A 6 14.70 -11.23 -8.54
CA THR A 6 13.79 -12.34 -8.80
C THR A 6 12.34 -11.85 -8.96
N PHE A 7 11.52 -12.61 -9.68
CA PHE A 7 10.11 -12.27 -9.92
C PHE A 7 9.31 -12.12 -8.60
N ARG A 8 9.59 -12.96 -7.61
CA ARG A 8 8.96 -12.90 -6.29
C ARG A 8 9.23 -11.56 -5.60
N ILE A 9 10.47 -11.07 -5.63
CA ILE A 9 10.85 -9.77 -5.05
C ILE A 9 10.15 -8.64 -5.81
N LYS A 10 10.12 -8.68 -7.15
CA LYS A 10 9.44 -7.65 -7.96
C LYS A 10 7.95 -7.56 -7.63
N ARG A 11 7.24 -8.69 -7.50
CA ARG A 11 5.83 -8.71 -7.08
C ARG A 11 5.62 -8.13 -5.69
N PHE A 12 6.51 -8.46 -4.75
CA PHE A 12 6.45 -7.91 -3.40
C PHE A 12 6.61 -6.39 -3.39
N LEU A 13 7.63 -5.87 -4.10
CA LEU A 13 7.88 -4.44 -4.21
C LEU A 13 6.69 -3.71 -4.87
N ALA A 14 6.14 -4.26 -5.95
CA ALA A 14 4.96 -3.69 -6.60
C ALA A 14 3.74 -3.63 -5.67
N LYS A 15 3.52 -4.67 -4.85
CA LYS A 15 2.44 -4.67 -3.84
C LYS A 15 2.69 -3.60 -2.78
N LYS A 16 3.92 -3.45 -2.29
CA LYS A 16 4.28 -2.44 -1.28
C LYS A 16 4.10 -1.02 -1.80
N GLN A 17 4.47 -0.77 -3.05
CA GLN A 17 4.23 0.52 -3.69
C GLN A 17 2.72 0.83 -3.77
N LYS A 18 1.87 -0.15 -4.10
CA LYS A 18 0.41 0.03 -4.11
C LYS A 18 -0.22 0.21 -2.73
N GLN A 19 0.42 -0.31 -1.67
CA GLN A 19 -0.05 -0.14 -0.28
C GLN A 19 0.23 1.26 0.27
N ASN A 20 1.26 1.94 -0.25
CA ASN A 20 1.63 3.28 0.18
C ASN A 20 0.69 4.34 -0.41
N ARG A 21 -0.54 4.37 0.09
CA ARG A 21 -1.58 5.32 -0.32
C ARG A 21 -2.39 5.80 0.90
N PRO A 22 -2.90 7.05 0.87
CA PRO A 22 -3.69 7.58 1.97
C PRO A 22 -5.01 6.84 2.15
N ILE A 23 -5.56 6.92 3.37
CA ILE A 23 -6.83 6.30 3.72
C ILE A 23 -7.98 7.11 3.07
N PRO A 24 -8.91 6.46 2.35
CA PRO A 24 -10.06 7.13 1.76
C PRO A 24 -10.95 7.83 2.79
N GLN A 25 -11.50 8.98 2.43
CA GLN A 25 -12.27 9.84 3.34
C GLN A 25 -13.51 9.15 3.93
N TRP A 26 -14.26 8.39 3.13
CA TRP A 26 -15.46 7.70 3.61
C TRP A 26 -15.17 6.66 4.69
N ILE A 27 -13.94 6.12 4.75
CA ILE A 27 -13.52 5.25 5.85
C ILE A 27 -13.39 6.08 7.13
N ARG A 28 -12.83 7.29 7.06
CA ARG A 28 -12.73 8.20 8.21
C ARG A 28 -14.11 8.61 8.74
N MET A 29 -15.11 8.72 7.87
CA MET A 29 -16.48 9.09 8.25
C MET A 29 -17.29 7.97 8.91
N LYS A 30 -16.80 6.72 8.96
CA LYS A 30 -17.52 5.62 9.62
C LYS A 30 -17.64 5.87 11.12
N THR A 31 -18.84 5.70 11.67
CA THR A 31 -19.10 5.78 13.11
C THR A 31 -18.27 4.73 13.87
N GLY A 32 -17.73 5.10 15.02
CA GLY A 32 -16.87 4.22 15.82
C GLY A 32 -15.45 4.00 15.27
N ASN A 33 -15.03 4.71 14.21
CA ASN A 33 -13.68 4.60 13.67
C ASN A 33 -12.65 5.35 14.54
N LYS A 34 -11.55 4.68 14.91
CA LYS A 34 -10.45 5.24 15.72
C LYS A 34 -9.24 5.69 14.88
N ILE A 35 -9.32 5.58 13.55
CA ILE A 35 -8.26 5.97 12.61
C ILE A 35 -8.10 7.50 12.63
N ARG A 36 -6.89 7.99 12.94
CA ARG A 36 -6.50 9.41 12.93
C ARG A 36 -5.75 9.78 11.66
#